data_AF-A0A7V8DZV1-F1
#
_entry.id   AF-A0A7V8DZV1-F1
#
_cell.length_a   1.000
_cell.length_b   1.000
_cell.length_c   1.000
_cell.angle_alpha   90.00
_cell.angle_beta   90.00
_cell.angle_gamma   90.00
#
_symmetry.space_group_name_H-M   'P 1'
#
loop_
_entity.id
_entity.type
_entity.pdbx_description
1 polymer ?
#
loop_
_entity_poly.entity_id
_entity_poly.type
_entity_poly.pdbx_seq_one_letter_code
_entity_poly.pdbx_strand_id
1 'polypeptide(L)'
;MLPNAGLKPVYDKVEWVWVYRDFKGSDADRMAERISIRCGVTSWPGLLFVDPSTLQVTGEAGRSVDEFVAAAGRAKGSKGEAGLAAWRAAEKKAADLHAAPSVEKAEILLGDADIVVKTLALRILVKDGPAKIAARATELLAVANDPFRYEVCDALAAAPDPKATPALEALLKEPGQSRNPNVVRIKAATALAKCGGESSIAALAPWTKEPANNGLTGISVDAIVALAERNKGAKEAAKKALIEAYPVPTEDAWMQKMVVALAKRVHEALGKVTGKKAAKFPETYDAAAREQLVKGW
;
A
#
# COMPACT_ATOMS: atom_id res chain seq x y z
N MET A 1 5.47 1.75 26.28
CA MET A 1 5.10 0.60 27.14
C MET A 1 5.45 0.95 28.57
N LEU A 2 4.54 0.65 29.50
CA LEU A 2 4.80 0.65 30.94
C LEU A 2 6.02 -0.25 31.24
N PRO A 3 6.74 -0.04 32.36
CA PRO A 3 7.93 -0.83 32.69
C PRO A 3 7.62 -2.32 32.70
N ASN A 4 8.10 -3.05 31.69
CA ASN A 4 8.03 -4.51 31.61
C ASN A 4 9.39 -5.05 32.08
N ALA A 5 9.38 -5.93 33.09
CA ALA A 5 10.62 -6.46 33.66
C ALA A 5 11.50 -7.19 32.62
N GLY A 6 10.90 -7.82 31.61
CA GLY A 6 11.62 -8.50 30.52
C GLY A 6 12.37 -7.55 29.58
N LEU A 7 12.03 -6.26 29.54
CA LEU A 7 12.73 -5.26 28.71
C LEU A 7 13.91 -4.59 29.44
N LYS A 8 14.08 -4.85 30.74
CA LYS A 8 15.20 -4.31 31.53
C LYS A 8 16.58 -4.50 30.89
N PRO A 9 16.92 -5.62 30.21
CA PRO A 9 18.23 -5.80 29.60
C PRO A 9 18.56 -4.86 28.42
N VAL A 10 17.55 -4.16 27.89
CA VAL A 10 17.66 -3.36 26.66
C VAL A 10 17.24 -1.91 26.83
N TYR A 11 16.83 -1.48 28.02
CA TYR A 11 16.37 -0.09 28.25
C TYR A 11 17.39 0.97 27.87
N ASP A 12 18.67 0.77 28.18
CA ASP A 12 19.72 1.74 27.84
C ASP A 12 20.21 1.63 26.39
N LYS A 13 19.59 0.75 25.59
CA LYS A 13 19.99 0.46 24.20
C LYS A 13 18.93 0.88 23.17
N VAL A 14 17.74 1.27 23.61
CA VAL A 14 16.61 1.55 22.71
C VAL A 14 16.00 2.91 23.04
N GLU A 15 15.79 3.72 22.00
CA GLU A 15 14.98 4.93 22.09
C GLU A 15 13.58 4.67 21.52
N TRP A 16 12.56 5.16 22.22
CA TRP A 16 11.17 4.99 21.79
C TRP A 16 10.70 6.24 21.07
N VAL A 17 10.50 6.14 19.76
CA VAL A 17 9.94 7.22 18.95
C VAL A 17 8.52 6.85 18.54
N TRP A 18 7.55 7.64 19.01
CA TRP A 18 6.17 7.53 18.56
C TRP A 18 5.96 8.36 17.30
N VAL A 19 5.81 7.68 16.17
CA VAL A 19 5.55 8.31 14.86
C VAL A 19 4.06 8.20 14.53
N TYR A 20 3.21 8.81 15.35
CA TYR A 20 1.81 9.09 15.01
C TYR A 20 1.44 10.40 15.70
N ARG A 21 1.58 11.50 14.97
CA ARG A 21 1.15 12.84 15.38
C ARG A 21 0.16 13.38 14.35
N ASP A 22 -0.75 14.20 14.85
CA ASP A 22 -1.73 14.94 14.05
C ASP A 22 -0.99 15.90 13.10
N PHE A 23 -1.16 15.73 11.79
CA PHE A 23 -0.39 16.44 10.75
C PHE A 23 -0.93 17.86 10.54
N LYS A 24 -0.65 18.76 11.49
CA LYS A 24 -1.03 20.19 11.39
C LYS A 24 -0.05 21.00 10.54
N GLY A 25 0.80 20.34 9.75
CA GLY A 25 1.74 20.98 8.83
C GLY A 25 2.94 21.65 9.50
N SER A 26 3.21 21.36 10.78
CA SER A 26 4.36 21.89 11.50
C SER A 26 5.69 21.29 11.01
N ASP A 27 6.82 21.93 11.32
CA ASP A 27 8.13 21.37 10.96
C ASP A 27 8.41 20.04 11.67
N ALA A 28 7.86 19.84 12.87
CA ALA A 28 7.92 18.56 13.57
C ALA A 28 7.16 17.46 12.81
N ASP A 29 5.98 17.78 12.24
CA ASP A 29 5.20 16.83 11.45
C ASP A 29 5.90 16.49 10.14
N ARG A 30 6.48 17.50 9.48
CA ARG A 30 7.30 17.29 8.27
C ARG A 30 8.52 16.41 8.56
N MET A 31 9.15 16.57 9.73
CA MET A 31 10.25 15.70 10.14
C MET A 31 9.77 14.27 10.39
N ALA A 32 8.65 14.09 11.10
CA ALA A 32 8.05 12.77 11.35
C ALA A 32 7.66 12.05 10.05
N GLU A 33 7.11 12.79 9.08
CA GLU A 33 6.81 12.27 7.74
C GLU A 33 8.09 11.80 7.03
N ARG A 34 9.15 12.61 7.00
CA ARG A 34 10.42 12.24 6.37
C ARG A 34 11.05 11.01 7.01
N ILE A 35 10.98 10.87 8.33
CA ILE A 35 11.40 9.66 9.04
C ILE A 35 10.57 8.45 8.59
N SER A 36 9.25 8.61 8.48
CA SER A 36 8.34 7.56 8.01
C SER A 36 8.68 7.13 6.57
N ILE A 37 8.92 8.09 5.67
CA ILE A 37 9.33 7.83 4.28
C ILE A 37 10.64 7.05 4.25
N ARG A 38 11.65 7.50 4.99
CA ARG A 38 12.97 6.86 5.03
C ARG A 38 12.89 5.42 5.52
N CYS A 39 12.05 5.16 6.52
CA CYS A 39 11.84 3.82 7.07
C CYS A 39 10.89 2.96 6.24
N GLY A 40 10.20 3.52 5.23
CA GLY A 40 9.19 2.82 4.44
C GLY A 40 7.91 2.50 5.23
N VAL A 41 7.60 3.29 6.26
CA VAL A 41 6.42 3.10 7.14
C VAL A 41 5.22 3.84 6.55
N THR A 42 4.06 3.16 6.50
CA THR A 42 2.89 3.69 5.77
C THR A 42 1.57 3.72 6.53
N SER A 43 1.39 2.96 7.61
CA SER A 43 0.12 2.96 8.37
C SER A 43 0.09 2.10 9.63
N TRP A 44 1.03 1.16 9.79
CA TRP A 44 1.07 0.28 10.97
C TRP A 44 2.26 0.61 11.87
N PRO A 45 2.08 0.59 13.21
CA PRO A 45 3.19 0.70 14.14
C PRO A 45 4.14 -0.47 13.91
N GLY A 46 5.35 -0.16 13.44
CA GLY A 46 6.46 -1.09 13.35
C GLY A 46 7.42 -0.88 14.50
N LEU A 47 7.92 -1.97 15.07
CA LEU A 47 9.08 -1.93 15.96
C LEU A 47 10.32 -2.14 15.10
N LEU A 48 11.00 -1.05 14.78
CA LEU A 48 12.15 -1.06 13.88
C LEU A 48 13.43 -0.78 14.67
N PHE A 49 14.48 -1.52 14.35
CA PHE A 49 15.84 -1.14 14.70
C PHE A 49 16.38 -0.28 13.57
N VAL A 50 16.85 0.91 13.93
CA VAL A 50 17.30 1.91 12.97
C VAL A 50 18.70 2.33 13.38
N ASP A 51 19.60 2.41 12.41
CA ASP A 51 20.92 3.00 12.62
C ASP A 51 20.76 4.51 12.86
N PRO A 52 21.18 5.05 14.02
CA PRO A 52 20.96 6.45 14.34
C PRO A 52 21.77 7.41 13.45
N SER A 53 22.83 6.95 12.79
CA SER A 53 23.67 7.78 11.92
C SER A 53 23.16 7.87 10.48
N THR A 54 22.51 6.81 9.98
CA THR A 54 22.03 6.74 8.59
C THR A 54 20.51 6.71 8.47
N LEU A 55 19.81 6.49 9.59
CA LEU A 55 18.40 6.14 9.65
C LEU A 55 17.99 4.95 8.77
N GLN A 56 18.94 4.09 8.41
CA GLN A 56 18.63 2.83 7.74
C GLN A 56 18.03 1.84 8.73
N VAL A 57 16.99 1.12 8.29
CA VAL A 57 16.42 0.03 9.09
C VAL A 57 17.40 -1.14 9.07
N THR A 58 17.93 -1.49 10.24
CA THR A 58 18.90 -2.58 10.46
C THR A 58 18.23 -3.88 10.91
N GLY A 59 16.96 -3.81 11.30
CA GLY A 59 16.17 -4.98 11.64
C GLY A 59 14.75 -4.64 12.04
N GLU A 60 13.93 -5.67 12.17
CA GLU A 60 12.59 -5.60 12.72
C GLU A 60 12.58 -6.33 14.06
N ALA A 61 11.88 -5.77 15.03
CA ALA A 61 11.61 -6.48 16.26
C ALA A 61 10.41 -7.40 16.06
N GLY A 62 10.47 -8.59 16.65
CA GLY A 62 9.29 -9.44 16.75
C GLY A 62 8.22 -8.82 17.65
N ARG A 63 7.07 -9.49 17.72
CA ARG A 63 5.90 -9.00 18.47
C ARG A 63 5.91 -9.43 19.94
N SER A 64 6.80 -10.34 20.31
CA SER A 64 7.03 -10.75 21.70
C SER A 64 8.21 -10.03 22.35
N VAL A 65 8.21 -9.98 23.68
CA VAL A 65 9.32 -9.42 24.47
C VAL A 65 10.63 -10.16 24.17
N ASP A 66 10.59 -11.48 24.08
CA ASP A 66 11.79 -12.30 23.84
C ASP A 66 12.39 -12.05 22.45
N GLU A 67 11.54 -11.99 21.41
CA GLU A 67 12.00 -11.65 20.06
C GLU A 67 12.58 -10.24 20.01
N PHE A 68 11.97 -9.28 20.71
CA PHE A 68 12.46 -7.91 20.79
C PHE A 68 13.84 -7.85 21.46
N VAL A 69 14.00 -8.49 22.62
CA VAL A 69 15.27 -8.52 23.36
C VAL A 69 16.36 -9.20 22.54
N ALA A 70 16.03 -10.33 21.89
CA ALA A 70 16.96 -11.04 21.02
C ALA A 70 17.38 -10.18 19.82
N ALA A 71 16.45 -9.48 19.18
CA ALA A 71 16.74 -8.61 18.05
C ALA A 71 17.57 -7.38 18.46
N ALA A 72 17.23 -6.74 19.58
CA ALA A 72 18.00 -5.63 20.16
C ALA A 72 19.44 -6.04 20.51
N GLY A 73 19.65 -7.27 20.98
CA GLY A 73 20.99 -7.80 21.24
C GLY A 73 21.86 -7.99 19.99
N ARG A 74 21.22 -8.17 18.81
CA ARG A 74 21.92 -8.31 17.51
C ARG A 74 22.11 -6.98 16.79
N ALA A 75 21.30 -5.97 17.12
CA ALA A 75 21.37 -4.68 16.47
C ALA A 75 22.75 -4.02 16.69
N LYS A 76 23.37 -3.59 15.60
CA LYS A 76 24.63 -2.84 15.62
C LYS A 76 24.40 -1.52 14.89
N GLY A 77 24.58 -0.41 15.58
CA GLY A 77 24.66 0.90 14.94
C GLY A 77 26.03 1.06 14.29
N SER A 78 26.09 1.67 13.11
CA SER A 78 27.35 2.17 12.57
C SER A 78 27.78 3.42 13.34
N LYS A 79 29.08 3.60 13.53
CA LYS A 79 29.68 4.80 14.14
C LYS A 79 30.25 5.74 13.07
N GLY A 80 29.65 5.76 11.89
CA GLY A 80 30.20 6.46 10.73
C GLY A 80 29.79 7.92 10.67
N GLU A 81 30.72 8.85 10.91
CA GLU A 81 30.51 10.29 10.71
C GLU A 81 30.07 10.62 9.27
N ALA A 82 30.55 9.86 8.29
CA ALA A 82 30.16 9.97 6.89
C ALA A 82 28.65 9.69 6.66
N GLY A 83 28.07 8.72 7.37
CA GLY A 83 26.64 8.41 7.28
C GLY A 83 25.78 9.56 7.80
N LEU A 84 26.18 10.13 8.93
CA LEU A 84 25.51 11.27 9.55
C LEU A 84 25.62 12.54 8.69
N ALA A 85 26.77 12.78 8.06
CA ALA A 85 26.96 13.88 7.14
C ALA A 85 26.07 13.75 5.90
N ALA A 86 26.00 12.55 5.30
CA ALA A 86 25.12 12.26 4.16
C ALA A 86 23.64 12.46 4.53
N TRP A 87 23.23 11.98 5.70
CA TRP A 87 21.88 12.17 6.22
C TRP A 87 21.53 13.65 6.40
N ARG A 88 22.40 14.44 7.04
CA ARG A 88 22.20 15.90 7.22
C ARG A 88 22.10 16.62 5.88
N ALA A 89 22.92 16.24 4.90
CA ALA A 89 22.86 16.80 3.57
C ALA A 89 21.52 16.49 2.87
N ALA A 90 21.03 15.25 2.99
CA ALA A 90 19.72 14.86 2.46
C ALA A 90 18.56 15.58 3.16
N GLU A 91 18.60 15.72 4.49
CA GLU A 91 17.61 16.50 5.25
C GLU A 91 17.60 17.96 4.81
N LYS A 92 18.77 18.57 4.58
CA LYS A 92 18.85 19.93 4.05
C LYS A 92 18.18 20.02 2.68
N LYS A 93 18.51 19.12 1.74
CA LYS A 93 17.87 19.10 0.40
C LYS A 93 16.36 18.96 0.51
N ALA A 94 15.87 18.06 1.36
CA ALA A 94 14.44 17.82 1.57
C ALA A 94 13.73 19.06 2.17
N ALA A 95 14.37 19.73 3.14
CA ALA A 95 13.86 20.97 3.73
C ALA A 95 13.84 22.11 2.71
N ASP A 96 14.91 22.29 1.93
CA ASP A 96 15.00 23.30 0.87
C ASP A 96 13.92 23.07 -0.19
N LEU A 97 13.69 21.81 -0.60
CA LEU A 97 12.67 21.45 -1.58
C LEU A 97 11.25 21.70 -1.06
N HIS A 98 11.00 21.47 0.23
CA HIS A 98 9.72 21.84 0.85
C HIS A 98 9.51 23.34 0.95
N ALA A 99 10.56 24.09 1.34
CA ALA A 99 10.47 25.54 1.51
C ALA A 99 10.28 26.27 0.17
N ALA A 100 10.89 25.77 -0.90
CA ALA A 100 10.77 26.32 -2.24
C ALA A 100 10.61 25.21 -3.30
N PRO A 101 9.40 24.64 -3.46
CA PRO A 101 9.12 23.63 -4.46
C PRO A 101 9.40 24.14 -5.87
N SER A 102 10.11 23.35 -6.68
CA SER A 102 10.40 23.65 -8.09
C SER A 102 10.40 22.37 -8.89
N VAL A 103 9.74 22.38 -10.05
CA VAL A 103 9.69 21.26 -10.98
C VAL A 103 11.08 20.93 -11.50
N GLU A 104 11.85 21.94 -11.91
CA GLU A 104 13.21 21.77 -12.43
C GLU A 104 14.13 21.12 -11.39
N LYS A 105 14.07 21.59 -10.13
CA LYS A 105 14.81 20.97 -9.03
C LYS A 105 14.34 19.54 -8.79
N ALA A 106 13.03 19.29 -8.82
CA ALA A 106 12.47 17.96 -8.62
C ALA A 106 12.87 16.98 -9.73
N GLU A 107 12.97 17.41 -10.99
CA GLU A 107 13.44 16.55 -12.09
C GLU A 107 14.87 16.06 -11.84
N ILE A 108 15.76 16.93 -11.35
CA ILE A 108 17.13 16.58 -10.96
C ILE A 108 17.12 15.65 -9.73
N LEU A 109 16.35 16.00 -8.70
CA LEU A 109 16.33 15.31 -7.41
C LEU A 109 15.58 13.96 -7.43
N LEU A 110 14.83 13.65 -8.49
CA LEU A 110 14.28 12.31 -8.71
C LEU A 110 15.39 11.25 -8.90
N GLY A 111 16.60 11.67 -9.28
CA GLY A 111 17.79 10.82 -9.35
C GLY A 111 18.58 10.71 -8.04
N ASP A 112 18.18 11.40 -6.96
CA ASP A 112 18.96 11.45 -5.71
C ASP A 112 19.11 10.06 -5.06
N ALA A 113 20.20 9.85 -4.33
CA ALA A 113 20.45 8.59 -3.63
C ALA A 113 19.56 8.44 -2.39
N ASP A 114 19.17 9.55 -1.74
CA ASP A 114 18.31 9.51 -0.57
C ASP A 114 16.82 9.41 -0.96
N ILE A 115 16.16 8.41 -0.39
CA ILE A 115 14.77 8.07 -0.72
C ILE A 115 13.77 9.16 -0.32
N VAL A 116 14.05 9.94 0.73
CA VAL A 116 13.18 11.03 1.17
C VAL A 116 13.22 12.14 0.13
N VAL A 117 14.42 12.56 -0.27
CA VAL A 117 14.62 13.59 -1.31
C VAL A 117 13.91 13.15 -2.59
N LYS A 118 14.12 11.90 -3.00
CA LYS A 118 13.50 11.32 -4.20
C LYS A 118 11.97 11.30 -4.14
N THR A 119 11.40 10.93 -2.99
CA THR A 119 9.93 10.87 -2.79
C THR A 119 9.31 12.25 -2.81
N LEU A 120 9.95 13.24 -2.17
CA LEU A 120 9.47 14.63 -2.19
C LEU A 120 9.55 15.24 -3.60
N ALA A 121 10.63 14.96 -4.33
CA ALA A 121 10.75 15.33 -5.73
C ALA A 121 9.62 14.70 -6.56
N LEU A 122 9.39 13.39 -6.39
CA LEU A 122 8.32 12.68 -7.10
C LEU A 122 6.95 13.32 -6.85
N ARG A 123 6.60 13.66 -5.60
CA ARG A 123 5.33 14.33 -5.27
C ARG A 123 5.11 15.63 -6.04
N ILE A 124 6.16 16.45 -6.16
CA ILE A 124 6.11 17.70 -6.91
C ILE A 124 5.82 17.39 -8.39
N LEU A 125 6.53 16.42 -8.97
CA LEU A 125 6.37 16.03 -10.37
C LEU A 125 5.02 15.38 -10.66
N VAL A 126 4.47 14.59 -9.73
CA VAL A 126 3.12 14.01 -9.83
C VAL A 126 2.06 15.10 -9.83
N LYS A 127 2.23 16.15 -9.02
CA LYS A 127 1.31 17.30 -8.99
C LYS A 127 1.37 18.15 -10.25
N ASP A 128 2.57 18.36 -10.79
CA ASP A 128 2.79 19.16 -12.00
C ASP A 128 2.37 18.44 -13.29
N GLY A 129 2.81 17.19 -13.45
CA GLY A 129 2.69 16.45 -14.69
C GLY A 129 2.66 14.94 -14.48
N PRO A 130 1.55 14.37 -13.97
CA PRO A 130 1.46 12.95 -13.63
C PRO A 130 1.71 12.03 -14.83
N ALA A 131 1.38 12.47 -16.04
CA ALA A 131 1.62 11.71 -17.27
C ALA A 131 3.12 11.44 -17.54
N LYS A 132 4.02 12.38 -17.18
CA LYS A 132 5.47 12.19 -17.31
C LYS A 132 5.97 11.08 -16.37
N ILE A 133 5.39 11.01 -15.16
CA ILE A 133 5.71 9.97 -14.17
C ILE A 133 5.11 8.63 -14.58
N ALA A 134 3.87 8.61 -15.05
CA ALA A 134 3.20 7.40 -15.55
C ALA A 134 4.00 6.72 -16.66
N ALA A 135 4.54 7.50 -17.61
CA ALA A 135 5.38 6.99 -18.69
C ALA A 135 6.69 6.31 -18.21
N ARG A 136 7.13 6.62 -16.98
CA ARG A 136 8.32 6.04 -16.33
C ARG A 136 7.97 5.04 -15.24
N ALA A 137 6.69 4.71 -15.05
CA ALA A 137 6.23 3.99 -13.87
C ALA A 137 6.91 2.64 -13.67
N THR A 138 7.22 1.90 -14.73
CA THR A 138 7.90 0.60 -14.62
C THR A 138 9.26 0.71 -13.91
N GLU A 139 10.07 1.71 -14.27
CA GLU A 139 11.35 2.00 -13.61
C GLU A 139 11.13 2.42 -12.15
N LEU A 140 10.18 3.33 -11.94
CA LEU A 140 9.95 3.94 -10.63
C LEU A 140 9.33 2.97 -9.61
N LEU A 141 8.44 2.06 -10.04
CA LEU A 141 7.85 1.03 -9.17
C LEU A 141 8.88 0.01 -8.69
N ALA A 142 10.01 -0.15 -9.41
CA ALA A 142 11.10 -1.03 -8.99
C ALA A 142 11.83 -0.51 -7.74
N VAL A 143 11.74 0.79 -7.42
CA VAL A 143 12.32 1.36 -6.20
C VAL A 143 11.62 0.76 -4.98
N ALA A 144 12.37 0.06 -4.13
CA ALA A 144 11.87 -0.68 -2.98
C ALA A 144 11.55 0.22 -1.77
N ASN A 145 10.58 1.11 -1.93
CA ASN A 145 10.07 1.96 -0.85
C ASN A 145 8.57 2.18 -1.04
N ASP A 146 7.78 1.81 -0.03
CA ASP A 146 6.31 1.83 -0.15
C ASP A 146 5.75 3.25 -0.35
N PRO A 147 6.11 4.26 0.45
CA PRO A 147 5.71 5.64 0.20
C PRO A 147 6.04 6.12 -1.22
N PHE A 148 7.25 5.83 -1.72
CA PHE A 148 7.64 6.18 -3.08
C PHE A 148 6.73 5.53 -4.13
N ARG A 149 6.48 4.22 -3.99
CA ARG A 149 5.60 3.46 -4.90
C ARG A 149 4.15 3.97 -4.87
N TYR A 150 3.68 4.48 -3.72
CA TYR A 150 2.33 5.04 -3.62
C TYR A 150 2.19 6.26 -4.51
N GLU A 151 3.17 7.16 -4.51
CA GLU A 151 3.16 8.34 -5.38
C GLU A 151 3.15 7.94 -6.87
N VAL A 152 3.88 6.88 -7.25
CA VAL A 152 3.84 6.36 -8.63
C VAL A 152 2.46 5.78 -8.97
N CYS A 153 1.84 5.03 -8.05
CA CYS A 153 0.48 4.51 -8.24
C CYS A 153 -0.55 5.64 -8.33
N ASP A 154 -0.39 6.70 -7.53
CA ASP A 154 -1.26 7.88 -7.56
C ASP A 154 -1.09 8.66 -8.88
N ALA A 155 0.13 8.74 -9.41
CA ALA A 155 0.41 9.28 -10.74
C ALA A 155 -0.30 8.48 -11.84
N LEU A 156 -0.19 7.15 -11.81
CA LEU A 156 -0.90 6.25 -12.74
C LEU A 156 -2.42 6.34 -12.58
N ALA A 157 -2.90 6.61 -11.38
CA ALA A 157 -4.32 6.83 -11.16
C ALA A 157 -4.81 8.17 -11.74
N ALA A 158 -3.96 9.19 -11.76
CA ALA A 158 -4.27 10.50 -12.34
C ALA A 158 -4.10 10.51 -13.87
N ALA A 159 -3.07 9.84 -14.39
CA ALA A 159 -2.75 9.72 -15.81
C ALA A 159 -2.44 8.25 -16.16
N PRO A 160 -3.47 7.46 -16.52
CA PRO A 160 -3.29 6.04 -16.76
C PRO A 160 -2.38 5.74 -17.94
N ASP A 161 -1.40 4.84 -17.75
CA ASP A 161 -0.55 4.32 -18.82
C ASP A 161 -0.64 2.78 -18.84
N PRO A 162 -1.28 2.17 -19.86
CA PRO A 162 -1.36 0.72 -20.00
C PRO A 162 -0.01 0.00 -20.02
N LYS A 163 1.09 0.68 -20.40
CA LYS A 163 2.45 0.10 -20.39
C LYS A 163 2.92 -0.26 -18.98
N ALA A 164 2.35 0.35 -17.93
CA ALA A 164 2.67 0.05 -16.55
C ALA A 164 1.98 -1.23 -16.01
N THR A 165 1.02 -1.79 -16.76
CA THR A 165 0.21 -2.94 -16.33
C THR A 165 1.05 -4.12 -15.83
N PRO A 166 2.09 -4.60 -16.55
CA PRO A 166 2.89 -5.73 -16.06
C PRO A 166 3.59 -5.43 -14.73
N ALA A 167 4.08 -4.21 -14.55
CA ALA A 167 4.74 -3.79 -13.30
C ALA A 167 3.75 -3.72 -12.13
N LEU A 168 2.53 -3.22 -12.38
CA LEU A 168 1.48 -3.19 -11.36
C LEU A 168 0.98 -4.60 -11.00
N GLU A 169 0.83 -5.50 -11.98
CA GLU A 169 0.46 -6.91 -11.73
C GLU A 169 1.56 -7.63 -10.93
N ALA A 170 2.83 -7.38 -11.27
CA ALA A 170 3.97 -7.89 -10.51
C ALA A 170 3.96 -7.37 -9.06
N LEU A 171 3.70 -6.07 -8.87
CA LEU A 171 3.64 -5.46 -7.54
C LEU A 171 2.44 -5.97 -6.71
N LEU A 172 1.32 -6.23 -7.36
CA LEU A 172 0.14 -6.83 -6.73
C LEU A 172 0.45 -8.25 -6.22
N LYS A 173 1.18 -9.05 -7.00
CA LYS A 173 1.57 -10.41 -6.63
C LYS A 173 2.68 -10.41 -5.55
N GLU A 174 3.81 -9.81 -5.90
CA GLU A 174 5.05 -9.81 -5.15
C GLU A 174 5.51 -8.36 -4.87
N PRO A 175 5.05 -7.73 -3.78
CA PRO A 175 5.43 -6.35 -3.44
C PRO A 175 6.91 -6.22 -2.99
N GLY A 176 7.68 -7.32 -2.99
CA GLY A 176 9.09 -7.34 -2.64
C GLY A 176 9.34 -6.94 -1.18
N GLN A 177 10.27 -6.02 -0.94
CA GLN A 177 10.69 -5.55 0.40
C GLN A 177 9.68 -4.62 1.09
N SER A 178 8.38 -4.73 0.76
CA SER A 178 7.34 -3.92 1.36
C SER A 178 7.14 -4.28 2.83
N ARG A 179 7.05 -3.26 3.68
CA ARG A 179 6.73 -3.41 5.11
C ARG A 179 5.24 -3.58 5.33
N ASN A 180 4.44 -3.05 4.42
CA ASN A 180 3.00 -3.20 4.42
C ASN A 180 2.51 -3.65 3.04
N PRO A 181 2.73 -4.92 2.71
CA PRO A 181 2.47 -5.44 1.38
C PRO A 181 1.00 -5.30 1.01
N ASN A 182 0.08 -5.33 1.98
CA ASN A 182 -1.35 -5.18 1.72
C ASN A 182 -1.72 -3.78 1.22
N VAL A 183 -1.12 -2.72 1.77
CA VAL A 183 -1.41 -1.34 1.33
C VAL A 183 -0.76 -1.05 -0.03
N VAL A 184 0.44 -1.59 -0.29
CA VAL A 184 1.05 -1.56 -1.63
C VAL A 184 0.14 -2.24 -2.66
N ARG A 185 -0.39 -3.43 -2.34
CA ARG A 185 -1.33 -4.14 -3.20
C ARG A 185 -2.61 -3.35 -3.45
N ILE A 186 -3.15 -2.69 -2.43
CA ILE A 186 -4.32 -1.81 -2.56
C ILE A 186 -4.04 -0.69 -3.57
N LYS A 187 -2.89 -0.02 -3.46
CA LYS A 187 -2.48 1.04 -4.39
C LYS A 187 -2.29 0.49 -5.81
N ALA A 188 -1.66 -0.67 -5.94
CA ALA A 188 -1.47 -1.35 -7.21
C ALA A 188 -2.81 -1.75 -7.86
N ALA A 189 -3.74 -2.35 -7.11
CA ALA A 189 -5.07 -2.71 -7.59
C ALA A 189 -5.88 -1.49 -8.04
N THR A 190 -5.78 -0.39 -7.29
CA THR A 190 -6.42 0.89 -7.64
C THR A 190 -5.87 1.47 -8.93
N ALA A 191 -4.54 1.41 -9.14
CA ALA A 191 -3.92 1.84 -10.38
C ALA A 191 -4.26 0.89 -11.55
N LEU A 192 -4.32 -0.44 -11.32
CA LEU A 192 -4.73 -1.43 -12.30
C LEU A 192 -6.17 -1.22 -12.77
N ALA A 193 -7.07 -0.81 -11.88
CA ALA A 193 -8.43 -0.45 -12.26
C ALA A 193 -8.46 0.58 -13.40
N LYS A 194 -7.44 1.43 -13.52
CA LYS A 194 -7.32 2.51 -14.51
C LYS A 194 -6.38 2.21 -15.68
N CYS A 195 -5.30 1.48 -15.43
CA CYS A 195 -4.27 1.17 -16.44
C CYS A 195 -4.50 -0.17 -17.13
N GLY A 196 -5.04 -1.14 -16.39
CA GLY A 196 -5.13 -2.53 -16.80
C GLY A 196 -6.13 -2.78 -17.94
N GLY A 197 -6.00 -3.97 -18.51
CA GLY A 197 -6.85 -4.51 -19.56
C GLY A 197 -7.59 -5.76 -19.12
N GLU A 198 -8.09 -6.53 -20.08
CA GLU A 198 -8.80 -7.80 -19.83
C GLU A 198 -7.94 -8.80 -19.06
N SER A 199 -6.65 -8.91 -19.39
CA SER A 199 -5.71 -9.81 -18.70
C SER A 199 -5.57 -9.50 -17.21
N SER A 200 -5.74 -8.25 -16.81
CA SER A 200 -5.59 -7.80 -15.41
C SER A 200 -6.69 -8.33 -14.49
N ILE A 201 -7.81 -8.81 -15.05
CA ILE A 201 -8.84 -9.51 -14.25
C ILE A 201 -8.25 -10.76 -13.58
N ALA A 202 -7.42 -11.52 -14.30
CA ALA A 202 -6.80 -12.73 -13.76
C ALA A 202 -5.82 -12.42 -12.62
N ALA A 203 -5.14 -11.27 -12.67
CA ALA A 203 -4.25 -10.82 -11.60
C ALA A 203 -5.01 -10.36 -10.35
N LEU A 204 -6.20 -9.76 -10.52
CA LEU A 204 -7.04 -9.25 -9.43
C LEU A 204 -7.92 -10.33 -8.78
N ALA A 205 -8.36 -11.32 -9.55
CA ALA A 205 -9.33 -12.34 -9.11
C ALA A 205 -8.94 -13.14 -7.85
N PRO A 206 -7.67 -13.50 -7.60
CA PRO A 206 -7.31 -14.17 -6.35
C PRO A 206 -7.61 -13.32 -5.12
N TRP A 207 -7.43 -12.01 -5.24
CA TRP A 207 -7.54 -11.06 -4.13
C TRP A 207 -9.00 -10.77 -3.74
N THR A 208 -9.98 -11.07 -4.59
CA THR A 208 -11.40 -10.94 -4.24
C THR A 208 -11.90 -12.04 -3.30
N LYS A 209 -11.06 -13.05 -3.04
CA LYS A 209 -11.38 -14.23 -2.21
C LYS A 209 -10.73 -14.19 -0.82
N GLU A 210 -9.95 -13.14 -0.55
CA GLU A 210 -9.34 -12.90 0.75
C GLU A 210 -10.41 -12.62 1.83
N PRO A 211 -10.08 -12.71 3.14
CA PRO A 211 -11.03 -12.46 4.20
C PRO A 211 -11.80 -11.14 4.05
N ALA A 212 -13.08 -11.13 4.44
CA ALA A 212 -13.97 -9.99 4.20
C ALA A 212 -13.57 -8.71 4.96
N ASN A 213 -12.75 -8.82 6.01
CA ASN A 213 -12.19 -7.69 6.75
C ASN A 213 -10.87 -7.17 6.13
N ASN A 214 -10.35 -7.79 5.08
CA ASN A 214 -9.20 -7.28 4.35
C ASN A 214 -9.66 -6.20 3.35
N GLY A 215 -9.11 -4.98 3.49
CA GLY A 215 -9.43 -3.86 2.59
C GLY A 215 -9.12 -4.15 1.11
N LEU A 216 -8.10 -4.97 0.83
CA LEU A 216 -7.75 -5.36 -0.53
C LEU A 216 -8.88 -6.13 -1.22
N THR A 217 -9.63 -6.96 -0.48
CA THR A 217 -10.71 -7.79 -1.04
C THR A 217 -11.77 -6.96 -1.75
N GLY A 218 -12.28 -5.96 -1.04
CA GLY A 218 -13.28 -5.04 -1.61
C GLY A 218 -12.69 -4.19 -2.74
N ILE A 219 -11.44 -3.75 -2.60
CA ILE A 219 -10.78 -2.91 -3.62
C ILE A 219 -10.55 -3.68 -4.91
N SER A 220 -10.20 -4.96 -4.83
CA SER A 220 -10.06 -5.85 -5.99
C SER A 220 -11.41 -6.09 -6.69
N VAL A 221 -12.51 -6.21 -5.93
CA VAL A 221 -13.87 -6.27 -6.51
C VAL A 221 -14.17 -4.99 -7.32
N ASP A 222 -13.91 -3.81 -6.75
CA ASP A 222 -14.15 -2.54 -7.44
C ASP A 222 -13.25 -2.36 -8.66
N ALA A 223 -11.98 -2.77 -8.56
CA ALA A 223 -11.03 -2.72 -9.67
C ALA A 223 -11.48 -3.59 -10.85
N ILE A 224 -12.01 -4.79 -10.58
CA ILE A 224 -12.58 -5.67 -11.59
C ILE A 224 -13.80 -5.02 -12.28
N VAL A 225 -14.69 -4.38 -11.51
CA VAL A 225 -15.84 -3.65 -12.07
C VAL A 225 -15.39 -2.52 -12.98
N ALA A 226 -14.47 -1.67 -12.51
CA ALA A 226 -13.96 -0.53 -13.27
C ALA A 226 -13.29 -0.98 -14.59
N LEU A 227 -12.58 -2.11 -14.57
CA LEU A 227 -12.01 -2.72 -15.78
C LEU A 227 -13.09 -3.17 -16.76
N ALA A 228 -14.13 -3.86 -16.28
CA ALA A 228 -15.22 -4.34 -17.11
C ALA A 228 -16.11 -3.22 -17.69
N GLU A 229 -16.23 -2.10 -16.99
CA GLU A 229 -16.93 -0.91 -17.47
C GLU A 229 -16.16 -0.23 -18.61
N ARG A 230 -14.83 -0.13 -18.50
CA ARG A 230 -13.98 0.48 -19.53
C ARG A 230 -13.70 -0.46 -20.71
N ASN A 231 -13.63 -1.77 -20.47
CA ASN A 231 -13.29 -2.78 -21.46
C ASN A 231 -14.38 -3.85 -21.59
N LYS A 232 -15.16 -3.79 -22.68
CA LYS A 232 -16.23 -4.76 -22.97
C LYS A 232 -15.71 -6.21 -23.05
N GLY A 233 -14.48 -6.44 -23.51
CA GLY A 233 -13.86 -7.77 -23.56
C GLY A 233 -13.65 -8.38 -22.17
N ALA A 234 -13.47 -7.54 -21.14
CA ALA A 234 -13.24 -7.98 -19.78
C ALA A 234 -14.51 -8.45 -19.05
N LYS A 235 -15.72 -8.24 -19.60
CA LYS A 235 -16.98 -8.48 -18.89
C LYS A 235 -17.20 -9.94 -18.49
N GLU A 236 -16.92 -10.89 -19.37
CA GLU A 236 -17.11 -12.31 -19.06
C GLU A 236 -16.09 -12.81 -18.01
N ALA A 237 -14.82 -12.40 -18.15
CA ALA A 237 -13.79 -12.70 -17.15
C ALA A 237 -14.15 -12.07 -15.78
N ALA A 238 -14.60 -10.82 -15.78
CA ALA A 238 -15.03 -10.11 -14.57
C ALA A 238 -16.24 -10.79 -13.92
N LYS A 239 -17.26 -11.16 -14.72
CA LYS A 239 -18.43 -11.90 -14.24
C LYS A 239 -17.99 -13.19 -13.53
N LYS A 240 -17.14 -14.00 -14.17
CA LYS A 240 -16.63 -15.24 -13.59
C LYS A 240 -15.90 -14.99 -12.26
N ALA A 241 -14.97 -14.04 -12.26
CA ALA A 241 -14.19 -13.70 -11.06
C ALA A 241 -15.09 -13.22 -9.91
N LEU A 242 -16.13 -12.44 -10.19
CA LEU A 242 -17.07 -11.93 -9.19
C LEU A 242 -18.02 -13.01 -8.66
N ILE A 243 -18.48 -13.95 -9.50
CA ILE A 243 -19.27 -15.10 -9.02
C ILE A 243 -18.44 -15.93 -8.02
N GLU A 244 -17.17 -16.15 -8.31
CA GLU A 244 -16.26 -16.86 -7.41
C GLU A 244 -15.89 -16.04 -6.15
N ALA A 245 -16.15 -14.74 -6.14
CA ALA A 245 -15.84 -13.83 -5.04
C ALA A 245 -16.90 -13.79 -3.93
N TYR A 246 -18.05 -14.47 -4.09
CA TYR A 246 -19.04 -14.53 -3.01
C TYR A 246 -18.43 -15.15 -1.76
N PRO A 247 -18.33 -14.40 -0.64
CA PRO A 247 -17.66 -14.87 0.56
C PRO A 247 -18.47 -15.98 1.24
N VAL A 248 -17.80 -16.91 1.90
CA VAL A 248 -18.46 -17.98 2.66
C VAL A 248 -19.01 -17.39 3.97
N PRO A 249 -20.29 -17.64 4.31
CA PRO A 249 -20.87 -17.22 5.61
C PRO A 249 -20.14 -17.87 6.78
N THR A 250 -20.20 -17.22 7.94
CA THR A 250 -19.53 -17.65 9.16
C THR A 250 -20.45 -17.48 10.37
N GLU A 251 -20.20 -18.28 11.41
CA GLU A 251 -20.91 -18.22 12.69
C GLU A 251 -20.42 -17.06 13.57
N ASP A 252 -19.22 -16.54 13.31
CA ASP A 252 -18.70 -15.36 14.04
C ASP A 252 -19.52 -14.12 13.67
N ALA A 253 -20.27 -13.58 14.63
CA ALA A 253 -21.22 -12.49 14.40
C ALA A 253 -20.56 -11.19 13.89
N TRP A 254 -19.31 -10.92 14.26
CA TRP A 254 -18.60 -9.72 13.81
C TRP A 254 -18.13 -9.89 12.36
N MET A 255 -17.47 -11.01 12.05
CA MET A 255 -17.04 -11.35 10.71
C MET A 255 -18.23 -11.54 9.77
N GLN A 256 -19.35 -12.09 10.25
CA GLN A 256 -20.55 -12.28 9.44
C GLN A 256 -21.11 -10.96 8.92
N LYS A 257 -21.01 -9.86 9.69
CA LYS A 257 -21.37 -8.51 9.20
C LYS A 257 -20.50 -8.08 8.03
N MET A 258 -19.19 -8.33 8.10
CA MET A 258 -18.24 -8.01 7.02
C MET A 258 -18.47 -8.89 5.79
N VAL A 259 -18.73 -10.18 6.00
CA VAL A 259 -19.08 -11.14 4.94
C VAL A 259 -20.35 -10.71 4.22
N VAL A 260 -21.41 -10.33 4.95
CA VAL A 260 -22.65 -9.81 4.35
C VAL A 260 -22.40 -8.53 3.55
N ALA A 261 -21.59 -7.60 4.08
CA ALA A 261 -21.26 -6.36 3.36
C ALA A 261 -20.49 -6.63 2.06
N LEU A 262 -19.50 -7.54 2.10
CA LEU A 262 -18.76 -7.95 0.91
C LEU A 262 -19.66 -8.69 -0.09
N ALA A 263 -20.53 -9.60 0.37
CA ALA A 263 -21.48 -10.31 -0.50
C ALA A 263 -22.43 -9.35 -1.23
N LYS A 264 -22.93 -8.31 -0.53
CA LYS A 264 -23.74 -7.24 -1.16
C LYS A 264 -22.95 -6.48 -2.21
N ARG A 265 -21.70 -6.11 -1.91
CA ARG A 265 -20.81 -5.44 -2.86
C ARG A 265 -20.55 -6.28 -4.11
N VAL A 266 -20.27 -7.58 -3.95
CA VAL A 266 -20.10 -8.52 -5.07
C VAL A 266 -21.39 -8.66 -5.90
N HIS A 267 -22.54 -8.73 -5.22
CA HIS A 267 -23.83 -8.83 -5.87
C HIS A 267 -24.16 -7.59 -6.72
N GLU A 268 -23.93 -6.40 -6.17
CA GLU A 268 -24.08 -5.12 -6.90
C GLU A 268 -23.09 -5.00 -8.06
N ALA A 269 -21.83 -5.43 -7.84
CA ALA A 269 -20.80 -5.47 -8.87
C ALA A 269 -21.22 -6.35 -10.07
N LEU A 270 -21.78 -7.53 -9.82
CA LEU A 270 -22.29 -8.41 -10.87
C LEU A 270 -23.43 -7.77 -11.67
N GLY A 271 -24.33 -7.04 -10.99
CA GLY A 271 -25.37 -6.25 -11.66
C GLY A 271 -24.79 -5.20 -12.61
N LYS A 272 -23.78 -4.45 -12.17
CA LYS A 272 -23.09 -3.44 -12.99
C LYS A 272 -22.39 -4.06 -14.21
N VAL A 273 -21.64 -5.14 -14.01
CA VAL A 273 -20.85 -5.78 -15.07
C VAL A 273 -21.76 -6.39 -16.15
N THR A 274 -22.80 -7.10 -15.73
CA THR A 274 -23.69 -7.85 -16.63
C THR A 274 -24.82 -7.00 -17.23
N GLY A 275 -25.18 -5.88 -16.59
CA GLY A 275 -26.36 -5.09 -16.94
C GLY A 275 -27.69 -5.81 -16.66
N LYS A 276 -27.65 -7.01 -16.05
CA LYS A 276 -28.85 -7.74 -15.65
C LYS A 276 -29.40 -7.13 -14.36
N LYS A 277 -30.72 -7.06 -14.26
CA LYS A 277 -31.39 -6.75 -13.00
C LYS A 277 -31.08 -7.88 -12.02
N ALA A 278 -30.32 -7.57 -10.99
CA ALA A 278 -29.96 -8.51 -9.94
C ALA A 278 -31.22 -9.05 -9.25
N ALA A 279 -31.21 -10.33 -8.87
CA ALA A 279 -32.20 -10.87 -7.94
C ALA A 279 -32.17 -10.06 -6.63
N LYS A 280 -33.25 -10.08 -5.84
CA LYS A 280 -33.23 -9.41 -4.52
C LYS A 280 -32.16 -10.08 -3.65
N PHE A 281 -31.27 -9.31 -3.06
CA PHE A 281 -30.32 -9.82 -2.07
C PHE A 281 -31.10 -10.36 -0.85
N PRO A 282 -30.76 -11.57 -0.35
CA PRO A 282 -31.51 -12.22 0.73
C PRO A 282 -31.40 -11.47 2.06
N GLU A 283 -32.42 -11.59 2.90
CA GLU A 283 -32.43 -10.95 4.23
C GLU A 283 -31.44 -11.61 5.18
N THR A 284 -31.25 -12.93 5.05
CA THR A 284 -30.23 -13.72 5.74
C THR A 284 -29.23 -14.27 4.73
N TYR A 285 -27.94 -14.12 5.00
CA TYR A 285 -26.88 -14.65 4.16
C TYR A 285 -26.26 -15.89 4.79
N ASP A 286 -26.87 -17.04 4.55
CA ASP A 286 -26.36 -18.36 4.93
C ASP A 286 -25.79 -19.12 3.72
N ALA A 287 -25.41 -20.38 3.90
CA ALA A 287 -24.79 -21.18 2.84
C ALA A 287 -25.75 -21.42 1.65
N ALA A 288 -27.03 -21.63 1.93
CA ALA A 288 -28.05 -21.83 0.91
C ALA A 288 -28.31 -20.54 0.12
N ALA A 289 -28.40 -19.41 0.82
CA ALA A 289 -28.55 -18.09 0.24
C ALA A 289 -27.36 -17.74 -0.68
N ARG A 290 -26.13 -18.04 -0.25
CA ARG A 290 -24.93 -17.90 -1.09
C ARG A 290 -25.02 -18.74 -2.35
N GLU A 291 -25.38 -20.02 -2.22
CA GLU A 291 -25.49 -20.93 -3.38
C GLU A 291 -26.55 -20.46 -4.38
N GLN A 292 -27.70 -19.97 -3.90
CA GLN A 292 -28.75 -19.39 -4.72
C GLN A 292 -28.25 -18.15 -5.48
N LEU A 293 -27.54 -17.24 -4.80
CA LEU A 293 -26.96 -16.07 -5.45
C LEU A 293 -25.95 -16.46 -6.53
N VAL A 294 -25.03 -17.41 -6.24
CA VAL A 294 -24.03 -17.91 -7.20
C VAL A 294 -24.70 -18.51 -8.44
N LYS A 295 -25.74 -19.33 -8.27
CA LYS A 295 -26.49 -19.95 -9.38
C LYS A 295 -27.29 -18.92 -10.20
N GLY A 296 -27.60 -17.77 -9.63
CA GLY A 296 -28.45 -16.76 -10.26
C GLY A 296 -27.78 -15.86 -11.31
N TRP A 297 -26.45 -15.91 -11.47
CA TRP A 297 -25.68 -14.98 -12.31
C TRP A 297 -25.19 -15.59 -13.64
#